data_AF-M6H0C9-F1
#
_entry.id   AF-M6H0C9-F1
#
_cell.length_a   1.000
_cell.length_b   1.000
_cell.length_c   1.000
_cell.angle_alpha   90.00
_cell.angle_beta   90.00
_cell.angle_gamma   90.00
#
_symmetry.space_group_name_H-M   'P 1'
#
loop_
_entity.id
_entity.type
_entity.pdbx_description
1 polymer ?
#
loop_
_entity_poly.entity_id
_entity_poly.type
_entity_poly.pdbx_seq_one_letter_code
_entity_poly.pdbx_strand_id
1 'polypeptide(L)'
;MGNPEKQLAAKITENYLSHHKEFIIYPFRSGNGICGSSDKKVQAIFQLKIREKQTSDKVELSALGKVLKCSKGEVLWEALAENSYSKNTEENQSLINTYTQLYGKEIASKVNPYFFLLQSLLDKLDSPILTEEEKDEKIEVEAR
;
A
#
# COMPACT_ATOMS: atom_id res chain seq x y z
N MET A 1 -3.72 19.61 1.25
CA MET A 1 -3.65 18.85 2.51
C MET A 1 -4.32 17.51 2.29
N GLY A 2 -3.53 16.44 2.23
CA GLY A 2 -4.02 15.09 1.99
C GLY A 2 -4.68 14.51 3.24
N ASN A 3 -5.57 13.54 3.05
CA ASN A 3 -6.13 12.77 4.16
C ASN A 3 -5.02 11.85 4.75
N PRO A 4 -4.65 12.00 6.04
CA PRO A 4 -3.55 11.24 6.65
C PRO A 4 -3.72 9.72 6.54
N GLU A 5 -4.96 9.21 6.58
CA GLU A 5 -5.22 7.78 6.42
C GLU A 5 -4.91 7.27 5.01
N LYS A 6 -5.17 8.08 3.98
CA LYS A 6 -4.76 7.75 2.61
C LYS A 6 -3.24 7.72 2.48
N GLN A 7 -2.53 8.63 3.13
CA GLN A 7 -1.07 8.66 3.11
C GLN A 7 -0.48 7.47 3.86
N LEU A 8 -1.03 7.12 5.02
CA LEU A 8 -0.66 5.91 5.76
C LEU A 8 -0.85 4.66 4.91
N ALA A 9 -2.05 4.47 4.33
CA ALA A 9 -2.37 3.29 3.53
C ALA A 9 -1.45 3.16 2.31
N ALA A 10 -1.19 4.26 1.62
CA ALA A 10 -0.27 4.30 0.49
C ALA A 10 1.14 3.89 0.94
N LYS A 11 1.65 4.47 2.03
CA LYS A 11 3.03 4.19 2.47
C LYS A 11 3.23 2.78 3.02
N ILE A 12 2.24 2.23 3.73
CA ILE A 12 2.25 0.83 4.15
C ILE A 12 2.29 -0.08 2.92
N THR A 13 1.44 0.18 1.92
CA THR A 13 1.37 -0.62 0.70
C THR A 13 2.69 -0.57 -0.07
N GLU A 14 3.24 0.62 -0.26
CA GLU A 14 4.52 0.86 -0.93
C GLU A 14 5.66 0.09 -0.24
N ASN A 15 5.81 0.27 1.07
CA ASN A 15 6.85 -0.40 1.85
C ASN A 15 6.67 -1.92 1.81
N TYR A 16 5.43 -2.41 1.95
CA TYR A 16 5.19 -3.85 1.94
C TYR A 16 5.55 -4.49 0.61
N LEU A 17 5.12 -3.89 -0.51
CA LEU A 17 5.40 -4.40 -1.84
C LEU A 17 6.88 -4.30 -2.21
N SER A 18 7.59 -3.26 -1.77
CA SER A 18 9.04 -3.13 -2.02
C SER A 18 9.85 -4.18 -1.25
N HIS A 19 9.52 -4.41 0.03
CA HIS A 19 10.32 -5.27 0.91
C HIS A 19 9.94 -6.75 0.88
N HIS A 20 8.69 -7.09 0.59
CA HIS A 20 8.20 -8.48 0.66
C HIS A 20 7.85 -9.08 -0.69
N LYS A 21 7.87 -8.29 -1.77
CA LYS A 21 7.53 -8.75 -3.11
C LYS A 21 8.56 -8.25 -4.13
N GLU A 22 8.61 -8.91 -5.29
CA GLU A 22 9.56 -8.56 -6.36
C GLU A 22 9.04 -7.43 -7.27
N PHE A 23 8.27 -6.48 -6.73
CA PHE A 23 7.80 -5.35 -7.53
C PHE A 23 8.85 -4.23 -7.56
N ILE A 24 9.01 -3.61 -8.73
CA ILE A 24 9.68 -2.32 -8.86
C ILE A 24 8.63 -1.23 -8.59
N ILE A 25 8.73 -0.59 -7.43
CA ILE A 25 7.76 0.42 -7.02
C ILE A 25 8.29 1.81 -7.33
N TYR A 26 7.69 2.46 -8.31
CA TYR A 26 8.00 3.86 -8.59
C TYR A 26 7.26 4.77 -7.60
N PRO A 27 7.95 5.72 -6.94
CA PRO A 27 7.33 6.59 -5.95
C PRO A 27 6.21 7.41 -6.58
N PHE A 28 5.07 7.46 -5.90
CA PHE A 28 3.90 8.19 -6.33
C PHE A 28 4.21 9.70 -6.47
N ARG A 29 4.12 10.25 -7.69
CA ARG A 29 4.09 11.70 -7.91
C ARG A 29 2.64 12.18 -7.91
N SER A 30 2.36 13.26 -7.19
CA SER A 30 1.00 13.77 -6.97
C SER A 30 0.23 13.92 -8.29
N GLY A 31 -0.83 13.13 -8.46
CA GLY A 31 -1.70 13.08 -9.63
C GLY A 31 -2.55 11.81 -9.63
N ASN A 32 -3.54 11.69 -10.50
CA ASN A 32 -4.07 10.37 -10.81
C ASN A 32 -2.91 9.60 -11.43
N GLY A 33 -2.53 8.44 -10.87
CA GLY A 33 -1.67 7.50 -11.58
C GLY A 33 -2.38 7.22 -12.90
N ILE A 34 -1.91 7.81 -13.99
CA ILE A 34 -2.46 7.61 -15.32
C ILE A 34 -1.39 6.87 -16.09
N CYS A 35 -1.81 5.74 -16.64
CA CYS A 35 -1.01 5.00 -17.57
C CYS A 35 -0.58 5.91 -18.73
N GLY A 36 0.74 6.13 -18.86
CA GLY A 36 1.33 7.02 -19.86
C GLY A 36 1.68 8.44 -19.39
N SER A 37 1.41 8.83 -18.13
CA SER A 37 1.83 10.15 -17.59
C SER A 37 3.13 10.12 -16.77
N SER A 38 3.54 8.95 -16.28
CA SER A 38 4.84 8.70 -15.66
C SER A 38 5.66 7.78 -16.56
N ASP A 39 6.98 7.89 -16.49
CA ASP A 39 8.00 7.15 -17.25
C ASP A 39 7.50 5.88 -17.96
N LYS A 40 7.86 5.72 -19.23
CA LYS A 40 7.47 4.61 -20.15
C LYS A 40 7.63 3.19 -19.58
N LYS A 41 8.19 3.06 -18.39
CA LYS A 41 8.43 1.86 -17.61
C LYS A 41 7.26 1.40 -16.72
N VAL A 42 6.27 2.25 -16.43
CA VAL A 42 5.12 1.84 -15.60
C VAL A 42 4.20 0.91 -16.38
N GLN A 43 4.17 -0.36 -15.99
CA GLN A 43 3.38 -1.41 -16.66
C GLN A 43 1.96 -1.56 -16.11
N ALA A 44 1.76 -1.25 -14.82
CA ALA A 44 0.48 -1.37 -14.14
C ALA A 44 0.35 -0.36 -12.98
N ILE A 45 -0.89 -0.14 -12.54
CA ILE A 45 -1.22 0.71 -11.39
C ILE A 45 -1.90 -0.13 -10.32
N PHE A 46 -1.39 -0.04 -9.09
CA PHE A 46 -2.08 -0.55 -7.92
C PHE A 46 -3.09 0.49 -7.41
N GLN A 47 -4.37 0.14 -7.45
CA GLN A 47 -5.45 0.94 -6.86
C GLN A 47 -5.90 0.32 -5.54
N LEU A 48 -6.02 1.16 -4.52
CA LEU A 48 -6.46 0.76 -3.20
C LEU A 48 -7.68 1.58 -2.79
N LYS A 49 -8.75 0.89 -2.39
CA LYS A 49 -9.94 1.50 -1.80
C LYS A 49 -10.16 0.94 -0.41
N ILE A 50 -10.03 1.79 0.60
CA ILE A 50 -10.31 1.45 2.00
C ILE A 50 -11.64 2.04 2.43
N ARG A 51 -12.42 1.25 3.17
CA ARG A 51 -13.56 1.72 3.96
C ARG A 51 -13.25 1.48 5.42
N GLU A 52 -13.52 2.49 6.24
CA GLU A 52 -13.35 2.45 7.68
C GLU A 52 -14.69 2.72 8.36
N LYS A 53 -15.02 1.92 9.37
CA LYS A 53 -16.11 2.18 10.30
C LYS A 53 -15.60 2.00 11.73
N GLN A 54 -15.66 3.06 12.52
CA GLN A 54 -15.20 3.02 13.90
C GLN A 54 -16.35 2.72 14.87
N THR A 55 -16.06 1.90 15.88
CA THR A 55 -16.88 1.78 17.09
C THR A 55 -16.10 2.30 18.30
N SER A 56 -16.66 2.19 19.50
CA SER A 56 -16.02 2.60 20.76
C SER A 56 -14.70 1.87 21.03
N ASP A 57 -14.65 0.58 20.69
CA ASP A 57 -13.60 -0.37 21.06
C ASP A 57 -12.82 -0.93 19.85
N LYS A 58 -13.42 -0.86 18.64
CA LYS A 58 -12.89 -1.49 17.44
C LYS A 58 -12.86 -0.56 16.24
N VAL A 59 -12.09 -0.97 15.24
CA VAL A 59 -12.09 -0.42 13.89
C VAL A 59 -12.43 -1.55 12.93
N GLU A 60 -13.55 -1.43 12.23
CA GLU A 60 -13.91 -2.30 11.11
C GLU A 60 -13.30 -1.71 9.84
N LEU A 61 -12.51 -2.52 9.13
CA LEU A 61 -11.85 -2.13 7.90
C LEU A 61 -12.17 -3.10 6.76
N SER A 62 -12.28 -2.53 5.56
CA SER A 62 -12.43 -3.25 4.30
C SER A 62 -11.52 -2.62 3.25
N ALA A 63 -10.69 -3.42 2.59
CA ALA A 63 -9.74 -2.97 1.58
C ALA A 63 -9.93 -3.77 0.29
N LEU A 64 -10.26 -3.06 -0.80
CA LEU A 64 -10.29 -3.59 -2.15
C LEU A 64 -9.03 -3.12 -2.89
N GLY A 65 -8.15 -4.06 -3.21
CA GLY A 65 -6.95 -3.82 -4.02
C GLY A 65 -7.19 -4.26 -5.46
N LYS A 66 -6.65 -3.51 -6.42
CA LYS A 66 -6.66 -3.86 -7.85
C LYS A 66 -5.33 -3.54 -8.50
N VAL A 67 -4.85 -4.40 -9.39
CA VAL A 67 -3.74 -4.10 -10.30
C VAL A 67 -4.34 -3.90 -11.70
N LEU A 68 -4.16 -2.71 -12.26
CA LEU A 68 -4.66 -2.36 -13.59
C LEU A 68 -3.51 -2.27 -14.59
N LYS A 69 -3.56 -3.07 -15.65
CA LYS A 69 -2.58 -3.01 -16.75
C LYS A 69 -2.72 -1.71 -17.52
N CYS A 70 -1.60 -1.07 -17.78
CA CYS A 70 -1.63 0.27 -18.35
C CYS A 70 -2.01 0.37 -19.82
N SER A 71 -1.75 -0.65 -20.63
CA SER A 71 -2.01 -0.60 -22.06
C SER A 71 -3.49 -0.77 -22.44
N LYS A 72 -4.32 -1.35 -21.55
CA LYS A 72 -5.72 -1.69 -21.87
C LYS A 72 -6.72 -1.46 -20.73
N GLY A 73 -6.29 -0.99 -19.56
CA GLY A 73 -7.15 -0.86 -18.38
C GLY A 73 -7.66 -2.21 -17.85
N GLU A 74 -7.02 -3.30 -18.27
CA GLU A 74 -7.34 -4.68 -17.86
C GLU A 74 -7.01 -4.88 -16.38
N VAL A 75 -7.91 -5.49 -15.63
CA VAL A 75 -7.66 -5.88 -14.24
C VAL A 75 -6.81 -7.14 -14.25
N LEU A 76 -5.54 -7.02 -13.85
CA LEU A 76 -4.61 -8.15 -13.73
C LEU A 76 -4.82 -8.92 -12.42
N TRP A 77 -5.24 -8.22 -11.38
CA TRP A 77 -5.47 -8.78 -10.07
C TRP A 77 -6.49 -7.93 -9.32
N GLU A 78 -7.34 -8.59 -8.53
CA GLU A 78 -8.28 -7.95 -7.63
C GLU A 78 -8.47 -8.82 -6.39
N ALA A 79 -8.42 -8.22 -5.21
CA ALA A 79 -8.73 -8.92 -3.98
C ALA A 79 -9.39 -8.01 -2.95
N LEU A 80 -10.16 -8.64 -2.06
CA LEU A 80 -10.80 -8.02 -0.92
C LEU A 80 -10.20 -8.59 0.38
N ALA A 81 -9.94 -7.73 1.34
CA ALA A 81 -9.63 -8.08 2.71
C ALA A 81 -10.54 -7.28 3.63
N GLU A 82 -11.15 -7.94 4.61
CA GLU A 82 -12.05 -7.31 5.57
C GLU A 82 -11.81 -7.91 6.95
N ASN A 83 -11.72 -7.06 7.96
CA ASN A 83 -11.54 -7.51 9.33
C ASN A 83 -11.94 -6.42 10.34
N SER A 84 -12.04 -6.80 11.62
CA SER A 84 -12.23 -5.88 12.74
C SER A 84 -11.08 -6.01 13.72
N TYR A 85 -10.50 -4.88 14.09
CA TYR A 85 -9.31 -4.79 14.93
C TYR A 85 -9.63 -4.01 16.22
N SER A 86 -8.99 -4.42 17.32
CA SER A 86 -9.00 -3.64 18.56
C SER A 86 -8.20 -2.35 18.39
N LYS A 87 -8.68 -1.25 19.00
CA LYS A 87 -7.94 0.03 19.02
C LYS A 87 -6.70 0.02 19.92
N ASN A 88 -6.56 -0.98 20.79
CA ASN A 88 -5.54 -1.02 21.84
C ASN A 88 -4.45 -2.09 21.60
N THR A 89 -4.24 -2.54 20.37
CA THR A 89 -3.21 -3.54 20.08
C THR A 89 -1.82 -2.93 20.22
N GLU A 90 -0.98 -3.46 21.11
CA GLU A 90 0.37 -2.96 21.42
C GLU A 90 1.47 -3.47 20.47
N GLU A 91 1.13 -4.06 19.33
CA GLU A 91 2.10 -4.56 18.35
C GLU A 91 2.73 -3.43 17.53
N ASN A 92 3.82 -3.73 16.80
CA ASN A 92 4.49 -2.80 15.87
C ASN A 92 4.78 -1.39 16.40
N GLN A 93 5.18 -1.24 17.68
CA GLN A 93 5.47 0.06 18.30
C GLN A 93 6.44 0.93 17.48
N SER A 94 7.43 0.30 16.83
CA SER A 94 8.34 1.02 15.92
C SER A 94 7.60 1.64 14.74
N LEU A 95 6.73 0.89 14.04
CA LEU A 95 5.93 1.41 12.94
C LEU A 95 4.95 2.49 13.41
N ILE A 96 4.32 2.29 14.58
CA ILE A 96 3.44 3.30 15.20
C ILE A 96 4.21 4.61 15.38
N ASN A 97 5.41 4.56 15.96
CA ASN A 97 6.24 5.73 16.18
C ASN A 97 6.63 6.42 14.85
N THR A 98 7.10 5.66 13.87
CA THR A 98 7.48 6.19 12.55
C THR A 98 6.32 6.91 11.88
N TYR A 99 5.15 6.27 11.76
CA TYR A 99 4.01 6.88 11.06
C TYR A 99 3.35 8.00 11.87
N THR A 100 3.41 7.95 13.20
CA THR A 100 2.97 9.05 14.07
C THR A 100 3.83 10.29 13.88
N GLN A 101 5.15 10.12 13.74
CA GLN A 101 6.06 11.24 13.44
C GLN A 101 5.80 11.84 12.06
N LEU A 102 5.45 11.01 11.06
CA LEU A 102 5.21 11.46 9.69
C LEU A 102 3.84 12.11 9.49
N TYR A 103 2.79 11.59 10.14
CA TYR A 103 1.39 11.93 9.83
C TYR A 103 0.57 12.42 11.02
N GLY A 104 1.16 12.53 12.22
CA GLY A 104 0.50 13.06 13.41
C GLY A 104 -0.02 11.98 14.37
N LYS A 105 -0.36 12.40 15.60
CA LYS A 105 -0.80 11.51 16.70
C LYS A 105 -2.14 10.85 16.44
N GLU A 106 -2.98 11.45 15.62
CA GLU A 106 -4.28 10.95 15.20
C GLU A 106 -4.19 9.60 14.46
N ILE A 107 -3.04 9.30 13.84
CA ILE A 107 -2.86 8.06 13.10
C ILE A 107 -2.41 6.89 13.97
N ALA A 108 -1.86 7.15 15.16
CA ALA A 108 -1.17 6.15 15.98
C ALA A 108 -2.03 4.90 16.23
N SER A 109 -3.30 5.09 16.62
CA SER A 109 -4.25 4.00 16.89
C SER A 109 -4.75 3.28 15.63
N LYS A 110 -4.48 3.84 14.44
CA LYS A 110 -4.88 3.28 13.14
C LYS A 110 -3.77 2.48 12.46
N VAL A 111 -2.50 2.68 12.85
CA VAL A 111 -1.35 2.03 12.21
C VAL A 111 -1.48 0.51 12.19
N ASN A 112 -1.72 -0.13 13.34
CA ASN A 112 -1.86 -1.58 13.43
C ASN A 112 -3.04 -2.12 12.63
N PRO A 113 -4.27 -1.61 12.81
CA PRO A 113 -5.42 -2.03 11.99
C PRO A 113 -5.16 -1.94 10.49
N TYR A 114 -4.57 -0.83 10.02
CA TYR A 114 -4.25 -0.64 8.61
C TYR A 114 -3.15 -1.60 8.14
N PHE A 115 -2.11 -1.77 8.94
CA PHE A 115 -0.99 -2.65 8.61
C PHE A 115 -1.44 -4.10 8.43
N PHE A 116 -2.15 -4.66 9.41
CA PHE A 116 -2.60 -6.05 9.34
C PHE A 116 -3.61 -6.30 8.21
N LEU A 117 -4.50 -5.34 7.95
CA LEU A 117 -5.44 -5.44 6.84
C LEU A 117 -4.71 -5.47 5.50
N LEU A 118 -3.79 -4.52 5.30
CA LEU A 118 -3.06 -4.40 4.05
C LEU A 118 -2.09 -5.55 3.85
N GLN A 119 -1.42 -6.03 4.90
CA GLN A 119 -0.65 -7.26 4.85
C GLN A 119 -1.51 -8.43 4.35
N SER A 120 -2.68 -8.66 4.98
CA SER A 120 -3.59 -9.74 4.59
C SER A 120 -4.09 -9.62 3.14
N LEU A 121 -4.25 -8.40 2.63
CA LEU A 121 -4.60 -8.14 1.25
C LEU A 121 -3.44 -8.43 0.29
N LEU A 122 -2.25 -7.90 0.58
CA LEU A 122 -1.07 -7.91 -0.28
C LEU A 122 -0.37 -9.27 -0.28
N ASP A 123 -0.56 -10.09 0.76
CA ASP A 123 -0.10 -11.48 0.77
C ASP A 123 -0.71 -12.32 -0.35
N LYS A 124 -1.94 -11.98 -0.77
CA LYS A 124 -2.66 -12.61 -1.89
C LYS A 124 -2.17 -12.15 -3.27
N LEU A 125 -1.30 -11.15 -3.33
CA LEU A 125 -0.70 -10.69 -4.58
C LEU A 125 0.60 -11.46 -4.82
N ASP A 126 0.63 -12.23 -5.91
CA ASP A 126 1.84 -12.96 -6.30
C ASP A 126 2.97 -12.00 -6.69
N SER A 127 4.20 -12.35 -6.30
CA SER A 127 5.38 -11.63 -6.76
C SER A 127 5.57 -11.86 -8.26
N PRO A 128 5.88 -10.83 -9.05
CA PRO A 128 6.26 -11.02 -10.44
C PRO A 128 7.63 -11.70 -10.50
N ILE A 129 7.91 -12.36 -11.62
CA ILE A 129 9.25 -12.90 -11.90
C ILE A 129 10.00 -11.82 -12.69
N LEU A 130 11.00 -11.21 -12.05
CA LEU A 130 11.84 -10.20 -12.69
C LEU A 130 12.95 -10.84 -13.53
N THR A 131 13.20 -10.27 -14.70
CA THR A 131 14.41 -10.49 -15.50
C THR A 131 15.64 -9.87 -14.82
N GLU A 132 16.85 -10.23 -15.25
CA GLU A 132 18.08 -9.64 -14.68
C GLU A 132 18.13 -8.11 -14.88
N GLU A 133 17.72 -7.62 -16.05
CA GLU A 133 17.63 -6.18 -16.33
C GLU A 133 16.65 -5.46 -15.38
N GLU A 134 15.53 -6.09 -15.04
CA GLU A 134 14.55 -5.56 -14.10
C GLU A 134 15.03 -5.61 -12.64
N LYS A 135 15.85 -6.60 -12.28
CA LYS A 135 16.49 -6.65 -10.95
C LYS A 135 17.50 -5.53 -10.77
N ASP A 136 18.33 -5.27 -11.79
CA ASP A 136 19.26 -4.13 -11.78
C ASP A 136 18.49 -2.80 -11.63
N GLU A 137 17.37 -2.66 -12.35
CA GLU A 137 16.50 -1.50 -12.22
C GLU A 137 15.90 -1.37 -10.81
N LYS A 138 15.46 -2.47 -10.19
CA LYS A 138 14.94 -2.45 -8.82
C LYS A 138 15.97 -1.85 -7.85
N ILE A 139 17.24 -2.27 -7.96
CA ILE A 139 18.33 -1.75 -7.13
C ILE A 139 18.50 -0.23 -7.35
N GLU A 140 18.47 0.24 -8.60
CA GLU A 140 18.56 1.67 -8.89
C GLU A 140 17.39 2.48 -8.34
N VAL A 141 16.18 1.92 -8.35
CA VAL A 141 14.97 2.59 -7.84
C VAL A 141 14.96 2.62 -6.31
N GLU A 142 15.35 1.53 -5.65
CA GLU A 142 15.41 1.42 -4.18
C GLU A 142 16.55 2.23 -3.56
N ALA A 143 17.61 2.54 -4.33
CA ALA A 143 18.73 3.36 -3.89
C ALA A 143 18.48 4.89 -3.92
N ARG A 144 17.30 5.34 -4.39
CA ARG A 144 16.92 6.76 -4.52
C ARG A 144 16.21 7.29 -3.28
#